data_AF-A0A6B3M7S3-F1
#
_entry.id   AF-A0A6B3M7S3-F1
#
_cell.length_a   1.000
_cell.length_b   1.000
_cell.length_c   1.000
_cell.angle_alpha   90.00
_cell.angle_beta   90.00
_cell.angle_gamma   90.00
#
_symmetry.space_group_name_H-M   'P 1'
#
loop_
_entity.id
_entity.type
_entity.pdbx_description
1 polymer ?
#
loop_
_entity_poly.entity_id
_entity_poly.type
_entity_poly.pdbx_seq_one_letter_code
_entity_poly.pdbx_strand_id
1 'polypeptide(L)'
;CQVLTLGTVAWASQQKTRTDLYVVEASEEVCENYQLCCNWFSDRIMVGQDGSFVASSFARELIADNLAKNKPWYAGISDKVNSNELFEKLTYERGGLYQMTKKAKYDERDKLFVEVCHEAIKFTYGKLSNNTKSGEDINSKLDRATIRMRTGLSRCKSADSFREFITDFWSRAGRLPTLQKHWIEIMEFITNQQQWKKARDLALLALASYKKDDTKLNQEEVEQEDDLIDIGL
;
A
#
# COMPACT_ATOMS: atom_id res chain seq x y z
N CYS A 1 -19.17 20.21 4.56
CA CYS A 1 -19.75 19.46 5.71
C CYS A 1 -18.84 19.68 6.92
N GLN A 2 -19.35 19.74 8.17
CA GLN A 2 -18.50 19.79 9.37
C GLN A 2 -18.48 18.41 10.02
N VAL A 3 -17.29 17.87 10.27
CA VAL A 3 -17.10 16.59 10.95
C VAL A 3 -16.48 16.83 12.31
N LEU A 4 -17.13 16.29 13.33
CA LEU A 4 -16.69 16.30 14.72
C LEU A 4 -16.24 14.88 15.06
N THR A 5 -14.99 14.70 15.49
CA THR A 5 -14.56 13.42 16.07
C THR A 5 -14.65 13.48 17.58
N LEU A 6 -15.18 12.41 18.16
CA LEU A 6 -15.32 12.25 19.61
C LEU A 6 -14.44 11.09 20.05
N GLY A 7 -13.57 11.35 21.02
CA GLY A 7 -12.65 10.36 21.57
C GLY A 7 -12.47 10.54 23.07
N THR A 8 -11.66 9.68 23.66
CA THR A 8 -11.27 9.78 25.06
C THR A 8 -9.92 10.49 25.16
N VAL A 9 -9.76 11.33 26.18
CA VAL A 9 -8.51 12.05 26.48
C VAL A 9 -7.91 11.46 27.76
N ALA A 10 -6.57 11.52 27.88
CA ALA A 10 -5.82 10.82 28.93
C ALA A 10 -6.30 11.09 30.38
N TRP A 11 -6.90 12.25 30.64
CA TRP A 11 -7.39 12.66 31.96
C TRP A 11 -8.88 12.39 32.20
N ALA A 12 -9.63 11.94 31.20
CA ALA A 12 -11.07 11.64 31.31
C ALA A 12 -11.46 10.49 30.38
N SER A 13 -10.97 9.28 30.68
CA SER A 13 -11.22 8.06 29.89
C SER A 13 -12.69 7.63 29.85
N GLN A 14 -13.51 8.08 30.80
CA GLN A 14 -14.95 7.79 30.86
C GLN A 14 -15.83 8.79 30.10
N GLN A 15 -15.30 9.95 29.67
CA GLN A 15 -16.07 10.96 28.93
C GLN A 15 -15.58 11.07 27.50
N LYS A 16 -16.52 10.93 26.54
CA LYS A 16 -16.25 11.25 25.14
C LYS A 16 -16.18 12.77 24.98
N THR A 17 -14.99 13.27 24.67
CA THR A 17 -14.73 14.70 24.44
C THR A 17 -14.49 14.91 22.95
N ARG A 18 -14.78 16.13 22.45
CA ARG A 18 -14.41 16.52 21.09
C ARG A 18 -12.90 16.49 20.93
N THR A 19 -12.39 15.56 20.14
CA THR A 19 -10.96 15.38 19.87
C THR A 19 -10.51 16.11 18.60
N ASP A 20 -11.42 16.34 17.64
CA ASP A 20 -11.11 17.05 16.41
C ASP A 20 -12.37 17.72 15.82
N LEU A 21 -12.16 18.78 15.04
CA LEU A 21 -13.20 19.45 14.25
C LEU A 21 -12.58 19.91 12.94
N TYR A 22 -13.11 19.43 11.83
CA TYR A 22 -12.68 19.87 10.50
C TYR A 22 -13.85 20.06 9.55
N VAL A 23 -13.68 20.98 8.62
CA VAL A 23 -14.60 21.21 7.51
C VAL A 23 -14.15 20.31 6.37
N VAL A 24 -15.03 19.40 5.96
CA VAL A 24 -14.83 18.58 4.77
C VAL A 24 -15.28 19.39 3.56
N GLU A 25 -14.31 19.74 2.74
CA GLU A 25 -14.50 20.26 1.38
C GLU A 25 -14.55 19.09 0.41
N ALA A 26 -15.75 18.81 -0.09
CA ALA A 26 -15.98 17.72 -1.04
C ALA A 26 -15.62 18.18 -2.46
N SER A 27 -14.32 18.34 -2.72
CA SER A 27 -13.84 18.55 -4.09
C SER A 27 -14.11 17.32 -4.95
N GLU A 28 -14.17 17.50 -6.26
CA GLU A 28 -14.34 16.40 -7.22
C GLU A 28 -13.28 15.30 -7.01
N GLU A 29 -12.02 15.69 -6.84
CA GLU A 29 -10.91 14.77 -6.55
C GLU A 29 -11.15 13.95 -5.26
N VAL A 30 -11.55 14.60 -4.18
CA VAL A 30 -11.84 13.93 -2.90
C VAL A 30 -13.00 12.97 -3.04
N CYS A 31 -14.08 13.37 -3.73
CA CYS A 31 -15.25 12.55 -3.97
C CYS A 31 -14.93 11.32 -4.80
N GLU A 32 -14.20 11.47 -5.91
CA GLU A 32 -13.80 10.35 -6.77
C GLU A 32 -12.87 9.37 -6.06
N ASN A 33 -11.87 9.87 -5.33
CA ASN A 33 -10.98 9.02 -4.56
C ASN A 33 -11.73 8.28 -3.45
N TYR A 34 -12.70 8.94 -2.79
CA TYR A 34 -13.52 8.29 -1.78
C TYR A 34 -14.48 7.25 -2.38
N GLN A 35 -15.04 7.51 -3.56
CA GLN A 35 -15.88 6.54 -4.27
C GLN A 35 -15.07 5.32 -4.70
N LEU A 36 -13.86 5.52 -5.25
CA LEU A 36 -12.93 4.46 -5.57
C LEU A 36 -12.60 3.62 -4.32
N CYS A 37 -12.34 4.28 -3.19
CA CYS A 37 -12.13 3.62 -1.91
C CYS A 37 -13.34 2.75 -1.52
N CYS A 38 -14.56 3.27 -1.55
CA CYS A 38 -15.75 2.49 -1.19
C CYS A 38 -15.96 1.25 -2.08
N ASN A 39 -15.61 1.34 -3.37
CA ASN A 39 -15.76 0.24 -4.31
C ASN A 39 -14.82 -0.94 -4.02
N TRP A 40 -13.62 -0.67 -3.48
CA TRP A 40 -12.60 -1.69 -3.26
C TRP A 40 -12.46 -2.15 -1.81
N PHE A 41 -12.98 -1.35 -0.87
CA PHE A 41 -12.87 -1.61 0.56
C PHE A 41 -14.27 -1.74 1.18
N SER A 42 -14.87 -2.92 1.06
CA SER A 42 -16.18 -3.22 1.63
C SER A 42 -16.07 -3.78 3.04
N ASP A 43 -16.99 -3.38 3.91
CA ASP A 43 -17.18 -4.04 5.20
C ASP A 43 -17.63 -5.49 4.98
N ARG A 44 -17.16 -6.40 5.84
CA ARG A 44 -17.42 -7.83 5.70
C ARG A 44 -18.16 -8.36 6.92
N ILE A 45 -19.19 -9.17 6.68
CA ILE A 45 -19.84 -9.91 7.76
C ILE A 45 -19.01 -11.17 8.00
N MET A 46 -18.39 -11.25 9.17
CA MET A 46 -17.62 -12.39 9.64
C MET A 46 -18.49 -13.24 10.55
N VAL A 47 -18.63 -14.52 10.21
CA VAL A 47 -19.34 -15.49 11.05
C VAL A 47 -18.37 -16.02 12.10
N GLY A 48 -18.56 -15.64 13.36
CA GLY A 48 -17.85 -16.16 14.51
C GLY A 48 -18.59 -17.31 15.19
N GLN A 49 -17.97 -17.90 16.21
CA GLN A 49 -18.57 -18.98 17.00
C GLN A 49 -19.83 -18.52 17.76
N ASP A 50 -19.86 -17.26 18.21
CA ASP A 50 -20.95 -16.68 19.02
C ASP A 50 -21.92 -15.78 18.22
N GLY A 51 -21.83 -15.79 16.89
CA GLY A 51 -22.66 -14.96 16.01
C GLY A 51 -21.87 -14.22 14.93
N SER A 52 -22.56 -13.37 14.16
CA SER A 52 -21.93 -12.59 13.08
C SER A 52 -21.53 -11.20 13.56
N PHE A 53 -20.35 -10.73 13.17
CA PHE A 53 -19.89 -9.35 13.39
C PHE A 53 -19.45 -8.69 12.09
N VAL A 54 -19.49 -7.36 12.03
CA VAL A 54 -19.01 -6.61 10.87
C VAL A 54 -17.54 -6.25 11.09
N ALA A 55 -16.66 -6.79 10.26
CA ALA A 55 -15.27 -6.39 10.17
C ALA A 55 -15.17 -5.17 9.23
N SER A 56 -14.84 -4.02 9.81
CA SER A 56 -14.58 -2.80 9.05
C SER A 56 -13.25 -2.87 8.31
N SER A 57 -13.19 -2.22 7.15
CA SER A 57 -11.95 -2.08 6.39
C SER A 57 -10.95 -1.16 7.11
N PHE A 58 -9.74 -1.67 7.33
CA PHE A 58 -8.67 -0.90 7.95
C PHE A 58 -8.15 0.20 7.02
N ALA A 59 -7.88 -0.12 5.75
CA ALA A 59 -7.41 0.82 4.76
C ALA A 59 -8.44 1.93 4.48
N ARG A 60 -9.74 1.60 4.44
CA ARG A 60 -10.81 2.59 4.23
C ARG A 60 -10.83 3.66 5.31
N GLU A 61 -10.65 3.28 6.56
CA GLU A 61 -10.58 4.23 7.67
C GLU A 61 -9.44 5.22 7.48
N LEU A 62 -8.23 4.71 7.15
CA LEU A 62 -7.06 5.57 6.94
C LEU A 62 -7.25 6.52 5.76
N ILE A 63 -7.79 6.01 4.65
CA ILE A 63 -8.03 6.78 3.42
C ILE A 63 -9.08 7.85 3.66
N ALA A 64 -10.23 7.48 4.25
CA ALA A 64 -11.33 8.40 4.50
C ALA A 64 -10.91 9.55 5.42
N ASP A 65 -10.17 9.26 6.49
CA ASP A 65 -9.66 10.28 7.42
C ASP A 65 -8.72 11.27 6.72
N ASN A 66 -7.84 10.77 5.86
CA ASN A 66 -6.91 11.62 5.09
C ASN A 66 -7.64 12.51 4.09
N LEU A 67 -8.57 11.93 3.32
CA LEU A 67 -9.37 12.65 2.34
C LEU A 67 -10.21 13.75 3.01
N ALA A 68 -10.83 13.44 4.15
CA ALA A 68 -11.63 14.40 4.90
C ALA A 68 -10.79 15.57 5.48
N LYS A 69 -9.50 15.35 5.69
CA LYS A 69 -8.51 16.35 6.14
C LYS A 69 -7.77 17.04 4.98
N ASN A 70 -8.22 16.83 3.73
CA ASN A 70 -7.57 17.34 2.53
C ASN A 70 -6.06 16.97 2.44
N LYS A 71 -5.74 15.74 2.85
CA LYS A 71 -4.39 15.17 2.74
C LYS A 71 -4.37 14.11 1.63
N PRO A 72 -3.20 13.80 1.06
CA PRO A 72 -3.05 12.63 0.20
C PRO A 72 -3.60 11.38 0.90
N TRP A 73 -4.37 10.57 0.19
CA TRP A 73 -5.10 9.42 0.77
C TRP A 73 -4.19 8.43 1.51
N TYR A 74 -2.92 8.33 1.12
CA TYR A 74 -1.92 7.45 1.72
C TYR A 74 -1.13 8.07 2.87
N ALA A 75 -1.33 9.36 3.19
CA ALA A 75 -0.49 10.09 4.13
C ALA A 75 -0.47 9.44 5.53
N GLY A 76 0.72 9.37 6.13
CA GLY A 76 0.93 8.84 7.48
C GLY A 76 0.75 7.32 7.60
N ILE A 77 0.65 6.58 6.49
CA ILE A 77 0.51 5.12 6.51
C ILE A 77 1.65 4.45 7.28
N SER A 78 2.87 4.99 7.22
CA SER A 78 4.02 4.44 7.94
C SER A 78 3.99 4.64 9.45
N ASP A 79 3.29 5.67 9.93
CA ASP A 79 3.10 5.89 11.36
C ASP A 79 1.91 5.07 11.90
N LYS A 80 0.85 4.95 11.09
CA LYS A 80 -0.36 4.16 11.39
C LYS A 80 -0.12 2.65 11.32
N VAL A 81 0.80 2.18 10.45
CA VAL A 81 1.10 0.76 10.24
C VAL A 81 2.49 0.43 10.75
N ASN A 82 2.64 0.51 12.08
CA ASN A 82 3.93 0.40 12.76
C ASN A 82 4.24 -1.01 13.31
N SER A 83 3.28 -1.93 13.30
CA SER A 83 3.43 -3.32 13.76
C SER A 83 3.29 -4.33 12.61
N ASN A 84 3.67 -5.58 12.85
CA ASN A 84 3.46 -6.65 11.85
C ASN A 84 1.97 -6.95 11.67
N GLU A 85 1.21 -7.02 12.77
CA GLU A 85 -0.24 -7.27 12.75
C GLU A 85 -1.00 -6.22 11.93
N LEU A 86 -0.69 -4.93 12.11
CA LEU A 86 -1.32 -3.86 11.35
C LEU A 86 -0.92 -3.92 9.87
N PHE A 87 0.31 -4.33 9.59
CA PHE A 87 0.77 -4.52 8.22
C PHE A 87 0.06 -5.69 7.54
N GLU A 88 -0.15 -6.80 8.25
CA GLU A 88 -0.93 -7.94 7.77
C GLU A 88 -2.37 -7.53 7.46
N LYS A 89 -3.03 -6.82 8.39
CA LYS A 89 -4.37 -6.24 8.17
C LYS A 89 -4.42 -5.36 6.92
N LEU A 90 -3.42 -4.49 6.73
CA LEU A 90 -3.32 -3.65 5.54
C LEU A 90 -3.12 -4.49 4.26
N THR A 91 -2.25 -5.49 4.29
CA THR A 91 -1.98 -6.35 3.12
C THR A 91 -3.11 -7.30 2.77
N TYR A 92 -4.00 -7.63 3.71
CA TYR A 92 -5.23 -8.36 3.41
C TYR A 92 -6.11 -7.61 2.40
N GLU A 93 -5.99 -6.28 2.37
CA GLU A 93 -6.70 -5.39 1.46
C GLU A 93 -5.83 -4.91 0.28
N ARG A 94 -4.72 -5.62 0.01
CA ARG A 94 -3.75 -5.32 -1.06
C ARG A 94 -4.39 -5.08 -2.41
N GLY A 95 -5.43 -5.84 -2.77
CA GLY A 95 -6.15 -5.66 -4.03
C GLY A 95 -6.73 -4.25 -4.17
N GLY A 96 -7.37 -3.75 -3.11
CA GLY A 96 -7.90 -2.39 -3.09
C GLY A 96 -6.80 -1.33 -3.08
N LEU A 97 -5.73 -1.56 -2.32
CA LEU A 97 -4.57 -0.65 -2.30
C LEU A 97 -3.92 -0.55 -3.68
N TYR A 98 -3.73 -1.67 -4.39
CA TYR A 98 -3.22 -1.68 -5.75
C TYR A 98 -4.10 -0.83 -6.68
N GLN A 99 -5.42 -0.98 -6.58
CA GLN A 99 -6.36 -0.22 -7.40
C GLN A 99 -6.33 1.28 -7.06
N MET A 100 -6.19 1.64 -5.79
CA MET A 100 -5.94 3.02 -5.38
C MET A 100 -4.66 3.56 -6.02
N THR A 101 -3.54 2.81 -5.98
CA THR A 101 -2.28 3.29 -6.60
C THR A 101 -2.40 3.54 -8.10
N LYS A 102 -3.26 2.79 -8.81
CA LYS A 102 -3.44 2.89 -10.26
C LYS A 102 -4.49 3.91 -10.69
N LYS A 103 -5.60 4.03 -9.95
CA LYS A 103 -6.79 4.77 -10.40
C LYS A 103 -7.08 6.03 -9.59
N ALA A 104 -6.55 6.17 -8.38
CA ALA A 104 -6.77 7.37 -7.59
C ALA A 104 -6.07 8.57 -8.24
N LYS A 105 -6.66 9.76 -8.06
CA LYS A 105 -6.04 11.04 -8.39
C LYS A 105 -5.10 11.44 -7.25
N TYR A 106 -3.81 11.63 -7.56
CA TYR A 106 -2.76 12.14 -6.69
C TYR A 106 -1.52 12.48 -7.53
N ASP A 107 -0.53 13.18 -6.95
CA ASP A 107 0.67 13.69 -7.64
C ASP A 107 1.37 12.60 -8.47
N GLU A 108 1.65 12.88 -9.75
CA GLU A 108 2.29 11.93 -10.67
C GLU A 108 3.69 11.50 -10.22
N ARG A 109 4.44 12.36 -9.51
CA ARG A 109 5.74 11.98 -8.95
C ARG A 109 5.59 10.94 -7.84
N ASP A 110 4.51 10.99 -7.08
CA ASP A 110 4.21 9.98 -6.06
C ASP A 110 3.89 8.63 -6.69
N LYS A 111 3.14 8.63 -7.81
CA LYS A 111 2.87 7.43 -8.61
C LYS A 111 4.16 6.80 -9.12
N LEU A 112 5.05 7.61 -9.71
CA LEU A 112 6.35 7.15 -10.18
C LEU A 112 7.20 6.56 -9.06
N PHE A 113 7.20 7.18 -7.87
CA PHE A 113 7.93 6.66 -6.72
C PHE A 113 7.39 5.29 -6.26
N VAL A 114 6.06 5.12 -6.23
CA VAL A 114 5.41 3.84 -5.91
C VAL A 114 5.76 2.79 -6.97
N GLU A 115 5.74 3.15 -8.26
CA GLU A 115 6.08 2.25 -9.36
C GLU A 115 7.53 1.76 -9.28
N VAL A 116 8.49 2.64 -9.00
CA VAL A 116 9.89 2.22 -8.77
C VAL A 116 10.01 1.26 -7.60
N CYS A 117 9.27 1.50 -6.52
CA CYS A 117 9.24 0.57 -5.40
C CYS A 117 8.60 -0.77 -5.79
N HIS A 118 7.52 -0.79 -6.58
CA HIS A 118 6.93 -2.03 -7.12
C HIS A 118 7.91 -2.79 -8.02
N GLU A 119 8.65 -2.11 -8.90
CA GLU A 119 9.72 -2.72 -9.70
C GLU A 119 10.80 -3.35 -8.81
N ALA A 120 11.24 -2.62 -7.78
CA ALA A 120 12.25 -3.12 -6.85
C ALA A 120 11.77 -4.36 -6.08
N ILE A 121 10.52 -4.37 -5.61
CA ILE A 121 9.89 -5.54 -4.97
C ILE A 121 9.84 -6.71 -5.97
N LYS A 122 9.35 -6.47 -7.19
CA LYS A 122 9.25 -7.48 -8.26
C LYS A 122 10.57 -8.15 -8.54
N PHE A 123 11.64 -7.38 -8.76
CA PHE A 123 12.96 -7.95 -9.02
C PHE A 123 13.55 -8.65 -7.81
N THR A 124 13.32 -8.14 -6.60
CA THR A 124 13.77 -8.80 -5.37
C THR A 124 13.11 -10.17 -5.21
N TYR A 125 11.79 -10.24 -5.37
CA TYR A 125 11.05 -11.50 -5.30
C TYR A 125 11.43 -12.44 -6.45
N GLY A 126 11.61 -11.93 -7.67
CA GLY A 126 12.06 -12.71 -8.81
C GLY A 126 13.44 -13.36 -8.56
N LYS A 127 14.41 -12.62 -8.03
CA LYS A 127 15.72 -13.17 -7.65
C LYS A 127 15.60 -14.23 -6.57
N LEU A 128 14.77 -14.01 -5.55
CA LEU A 128 14.54 -15.01 -4.50
C LEU A 128 13.92 -16.28 -5.05
N SER A 129 12.92 -16.15 -5.93
CA SER A 129 12.29 -17.29 -6.60
C SER A 129 13.30 -18.08 -7.43
N ASN A 130 14.11 -17.39 -8.26
CA ASN A 130 15.10 -18.03 -9.13
C ASN A 130 16.23 -18.70 -8.35
N ASN A 131 16.60 -18.16 -7.18
CA ASN A 131 17.66 -18.71 -6.33
C ASN A 131 17.16 -19.79 -5.35
N THR A 132 15.86 -20.13 -5.38
CA THR A 132 15.29 -21.14 -4.48
C THR A 132 15.38 -22.51 -5.11
N LYS A 133 15.96 -23.47 -4.37
CA LYS A 133 16.15 -24.83 -4.85
C LYS A 133 14.85 -25.62 -4.77
N SER A 134 14.73 -26.67 -5.59
CA SER A 134 13.61 -27.61 -5.50
C SER A 134 13.53 -28.20 -4.08
N GLY A 135 12.35 -28.08 -3.45
CA GLY A 135 12.09 -28.54 -2.07
C GLY A 135 12.25 -27.47 -0.98
N GLU A 136 12.72 -26.27 -1.29
CA GLU A 136 12.76 -25.16 -0.34
C GLU A 136 11.46 -24.35 -0.36
N ASP A 137 11.02 -23.88 0.80
CA ASP A 137 9.81 -23.05 0.92
C ASP A 137 10.06 -21.61 0.42
N ILE A 138 9.63 -21.35 -0.81
CA ILE A 138 9.68 -20.03 -1.46
C ILE A 138 8.89 -18.99 -0.64
N ASN A 139 7.72 -19.35 -0.11
CA ASN A 139 6.84 -18.42 0.60
C ASN A 139 7.54 -17.89 1.85
N SER A 140 8.16 -18.77 2.64
CA SER A 140 8.94 -18.35 3.82
C SER A 140 10.07 -17.36 3.46
N LYS A 141 10.72 -17.53 2.30
CA LYS A 141 11.77 -16.59 1.86
C LYS A 141 11.21 -15.24 1.44
N LEU A 142 10.08 -15.22 0.72
CA LEU A 142 9.40 -13.99 0.33
C LEU A 142 8.89 -13.24 1.56
N ASP A 143 8.30 -13.94 2.53
CA ASP A 143 7.84 -13.36 3.79
C ASP A 143 8.99 -12.73 4.58
N ARG A 144 10.13 -13.42 4.70
CA ARG A 144 11.33 -12.85 5.33
C ARG A 144 11.82 -11.59 4.62
N ALA A 145 11.74 -11.54 3.29
CA ALA A 145 12.11 -10.37 2.52
C ALA A 145 11.15 -9.20 2.79
N THR A 146 9.85 -9.46 2.80
CA THR A 146 8.79 -8.49 3.15
C THR A 146 8.98 -7.93 4.55
N ILE A 147 9.21 -8.80 5.54
CA ILE A 147 9.45 -8.40 6.93
C ILE A 147 10.71 -7.53 7.03
N ARG A 148 11.78 -7.88 6.30
CA ARG A 148 13.01 -7.08 6.26
C ARG A 148 12.75 -5.69 5.68
N MET A 149 12.05 -5.58 4.55
CA MET A 149 11.70 -4.30 3.93
C MET A 149 10.84 -3.45 4.86
N ARG A 150 9.76 -4.02 5.42
CA ARG A 150 8.86 -3.35 6.37
C ARG A 150 9.61 -2.84 7.60
N THR A 151 10.44 -3.70 8.19
CA THR A 151 11.20 -3.35 9.41
C THR A 151 12.25 -2.28 9.10
N GLY A 152 12.90 -2.34 7.93
CA GLY A 152 13.81 -1.30 7.47
C GLY A 152 13.12 0.06 7.35
N LEU A 153 11.95 0.10 6.68
CA LEU A 153 11.12 1.32 6.59
C LEU A 153 10.71 1.86 7.97
N SER A 154 10.25 0.98 8.87
CA SER A 154 9.85 1.38 10.23
C SER A 154 10.98 2.01 11.04
N ARG A 155 12.23 1.56 10.82
CA ARG A 155 13.43 2.09 11.47
C ARG A 155 13.91 3.44 10.90
N CYS A 156 13.41 3.86 9.74
CA CYS A 156 13.76 5.15 9.16
C CYS A 156 13.11 6.29 9.97
N LYS A 157 13.91 6.99 10.78
CA LYS A 157 13.46 8.11 11.63
C LYS A 157 14.05 9.47 11.23
N SER A 158 14.91 9.49 10.21
CA SER A 158 15.53 10.69 9.63
C SER A 158 15.70 10.55 8.11
N ALA A 159 15.94 11.67 7.44
CA ALA A 159 16.25 11.68 6.01
C ALA A 159 17.46 10.79 5.66
N ASP A 160 18.50 10.79 6.51
CA ASP A 160 19.71 10.00 6.27
C ASP A 160 19.44 8.50 6.39
N SER A 161 18.75 8.06 7.46
CA SER A 161 18.38 6.65 7.63
C SER A 161 17.45 6.15 6.51
N PHE A 162 16.57 7.01 6.01
CA PHE A 162 15.71 6.68 4.87
C PHE A 162 16.51 6.58 3.57
N ARG A 163 17.42 7.52 3.31
CA ARG A 163 18.30 7.51 2.14
C ARG A 163 19.19 6.27 2.13
N GLU A 164 19.78 5.91 3.26
CA GLU A 164 20.56 4.69 3.40
C GLU A 164 19.72 3.46 3.06
N PHE A 165 18.53 3.33 3.65
CA PHE A 165 17.63 2.20 3.39
C PHE A 165 17.22 2.12 1.92
N ILE A 166 16.73 3.22 1.32
CA ILE A 166 16.15 3.19 -0.02
C ILE A 166 17.20 2.96 -1.10
N THR A 167 18.43 3.48 -0.91
CA THR A 167 19.55 3.24 -1.82
C THR A 167 20.04 1.80 -1.75
N ASP A 168 20.17 1.21 -0.55
CA ASP A 168 20.46 -0.22 -0.40
C ASP A 168 19.35 -1.08 -1.03
N PHE A 169 18.08 -0.75 -0.76
CA PHE A 169 16.92 -1.45 -1.32
C PHE A 169 16.90 -1.46 -2.85
N TRP A 170 17.06 -0.29 -3.49
CA TRP A 170 17.09 -0.19 -4.95
C TRP A 170 18.34 -0.85 -5.55
N SER A 171 19.51 -0.70 -4.92
CA SER A 171 20.75 -1.33 -5.42
C SER A 171 20.67 -2.86 -5.46
N ARG A 172 20.02 -3.48 -4.47
CA ARG A 172 19.79 -4.94 -4.41
C ARG A 172 18.82 -5.42 -5.48
N ALA A 173 17.84 -4.60 -5.86
CA ALA A 173 16.90 -4.94 -6.93
C ALA A 173 17.59 -5.00 -8.30
N GLY A 174 18.61 -4.16 -8.53
CA GLY A 174 19.39 -4.12 -9.77
C GLY A 174 18.90 -3.02 -10.71
N ARG A 175 18.72 -3.33 -11.99
CA ARG A 175 18.28 -2.32 -12.98
C ARG A 175 16.80 -2.00 -12.83
N LEU A 176 16.48 -0.75 -12.51
CA LEU A 176 15.12 -0.21 -12.37
C LEU A 176 14.83 0.78 -13.51
N PRO A 177 14.15 0.37 -14.59
CA PRO A 177 13.92 1.22 -15.76
C PRO A 177 13.19 2.52 -15.43
N THR A 178 12.17 2.46 -14.56
CA THR A 178 11.41 3.66 -14.18
C THR A 178 12.27 4.65 -13.39
N LEU A 179 13.14 4.14 -12.51
CA LEU A 179 14.11 4.98 -11.79
C LEU A 179 15.13 5.65 -12.73
N GLN A 180 15.62 4.91 -13.73
CA GLN A 180 16.56 5.45 -14.71
C GLN A 180 15.93 6.55 -15.58
N LYS A 181 14.67 6.36 -15.97
CA LYS A 181 13.93 7.28 -16.82
C LYS A 181 13.52 8.56 -16.09
N HIS A 182 13.11 8.45 -14.83
CA HIS A 182 12.57 9.55 -14.01
C HIS A 182 13.52 9.92 -12.85
N TRP A 183 14.83 9.86 -13.10
CA TRP A 183 15.85 9.99 -12.07
C TRP A 183 15.74 11.31 -11.30
N ILE A 184 15.52 12.43 -11.99
CA ILE A 184 15.50 13.76 -11.37
C ILE A 184 14.29 13.87 -10.43
N GLU A 185 13.11 13.49 -10.91
CA GLU A 185 11.85 13.56 -10.16
C GLU A 185 11.88 12.66 -8.92
N ILE A 186 12.47 11.46 -9.04
CA ILE A 186 12.54 10.51 -7.93
C ILE A 186 13.60 10.92 -6.91
N MET A 187 14.74 11.47 -7.35
CA MET A 187 15.81 11.86 -6.44
C MET A 187 15.44 13.04 -5.54
N GLU A 188 14.45 13.86 -5.90
CA GLU A 188 13.91 14.91 -5.01
C GLU A 188 13.38 14.32 -3.69
N PHE A 189 12.70 13.16 -3.74
CA PHE A 189 12.19 12.49 -2.53
C PHE A 189 13.30 12.04 -1.57
N ILE A 190 14.49 11.76 -2.11
CA ILE A 190 15.62 11.18 -1.38
C ILE A 190 16.58 12.25 -0.87
N THR A 191 16.78 13.31 -1.66
CA THR A 191 17.73 14.37 -1.37
C THR A 191 17.12 15.48 -0.51
N ASN A 192 15.81 15.74 -0.65
CA ASN A 192 15.12 16.77 0.11
C ASN A 192 14.78 16.28 1.54
N GLN A 193 15.36 16.95 2.54
CA GLN A 193 15.14 16.64 3.96
C GLN A 193 13.68 16.79 4.43
N GLN A 194 12.82 17.46 3.68
CA GLN A 194 11.41 17.61 4.05
C GLN A 194 10.52 16.48 3.51
N GLN A 195 10.98 15.73 2.49
CA GLN A 195 10.15 14.76 1.79
C GLN A 195 10.33 13.31 2.25
N TRP A 196 11.35 12.99 3.05
CA TRP A 196 11.64 11.60 3.43
C TRP A 196 10.46 10.88 4.13
N LYS A 197 9.63 11.60 4.90
CA LYS A 197 8.44 11.00 5.54
C LYS A 197 7.42 10.57 4.51
N LYS A 198 7.16 11.43 3.52
CA LYS A 198 6.28 11.14 2.38
C LYS A 198 6.82 9.97 1.56
N ALA A 199 8.11 9.98 1.27
CA ALA A 199 8.78 8.90 0.55
C ALA A 199 8.71 7.56 1.31
N ARG A 200 8.84 7.59 2.65
CA ARG A 200 8.65 6.42 3.52
C ARG A 200 7.21 5.90 3.50
N ASP A 201 6.21 6.80 3.51
CA ASP A 201 4.80 6.44 3.33
C ASP A 201 4.57 5.77 1.98
N LEU A 202 5.08 6.35 0.90
CA LEU A 202 4.96 5.80 -0.47
C LEU A 202 5.66 4.45 -0.62
N ALA A 203 6.84 4.27 -0.02
CA ALA A 203 7.55 2.99 -0.04
C ALA A 203 6.78 1.89 0.74
N LEU A 204 6.20 2.23 1.89
CA LEU A 204 5.36 1.28 2.64
C LEU A 204 4.06 0.98 1.89
N LEU A 205 3.44 1.99 1.28
CA LEU A 205 2.30 1.82 0.40
C LEU A 205 2.62 0.87 -0.74
N ALA A 206 3.76 1.05 -1.41
CA ALA A 206 4.21 0.17 -2.48
C ALA A 206 4.37 -1.27 -1.98
N LEU A 207 4.97 -1.47 -0.81
CA LEU A 207 5.10 -2.79 -0.20
C LEU A 207 3.75 -3.44 0.12
N ALA A 208 2.78 -2.66 0.63
CA ALA A 208 1.46 -3.16 0.97
C ALA A 208 0.57 -3.43 -0.25
N SER A 209 0.75 -2.66 -1.32
CA SER A 209 -0.06 -2.70 -2.56
C SER A 209 0.54 -3.54 -3.67
N TYR A 210 1.80 -3.97 -3.58
CA TYR A 210 2.45 -4.74 -4.63
C TYR A 210 1.69 -6.05 -4.89
N LYS A 211 1.14 -6.16 -6.09
CA LYS A 211 0.57 -7.39 -6.63
C LYS A 211 1.43 -7.83 -7.81
N LYS A 212 1.75 -9.12 -7.88
CA LYS A 212 2.31 -9.70 -9.11
C LYS A 212 1.21 -9.58 -10.17
N ASP A 213 1.47 -8.88 -11.26
CA ASP A 213 0.53 -8.88 -12.39
C ASP A 213 0.42 -10.33 -12.91
N ASP A 214 -0.71 -10.96 -12.65
CA ASP A 214 -1.05 -12.32 -13.11
C ASP A 214 -1.36 -12.34 -14.62
N THR A 215 -1.27 -11.21 -15.31
CA THR A 215 -1.63 -11.00 -16.71
C THR A 215 -0.83 -11.85 -17.71
N LYS A 216 0.19 -12.59 -17.27
CA LYS A 216 0.90 -13.56 -18.10
C LYS A 216 0.55 -15.03 -17.85
N LEU A 217 -0.17 -15.35 -16.77
CA LEU A 217 -0.61 -16.72 -16.48
C LEU A 217 -2.02 -16.97 -17.04
N ASN A 218 -2.88 -15.94 -17.09
CA ASN A 218 -4.24 -16.08 -17.62
C ASN A 218 -4.34 -16.03 -19.15
N GLN A 219 -3.25 -15.78 -19.89
CA GLN A 219 -3.30 -15.84 -21.37
C GLN A 219 -3.15 -17.27 -21.89
N GLU A 220 -2.44 -18.15 -21.17
CA GLU A 220 -2.27 -19.55 -21.55
C GLU A 220 -3.48 -20.42 -21.14
N GLU A 221 -4.23 -20.04 -20.10
CA GLU A 221 -5.45 -20.76 -19.68
C GLU A 221 -6.68 -20.40 -20.54
N VAL A 222 -6.76 -19.17 -21.06
CA VAL A 222 -7.87 -18.75 -21.94
C VAL A 222 -7.72 -19.31 -23.37
N GLU A 223 -6.48 -19.43 -23.88
CA GLU A 223 -6.24 -20.07 -25.19
C GLU A 223 -6.49 -21.59 -25.18
N GLN A 224 -6.44 -22.26 -24.02
CA GLN A 224 -6.74 -23.70 -23.90
C GLN A 224 -8.24 -24.01 -23.71
N GLU A 225 -9.04 -23.08 -23.17
CA GLU A 225 -10.51 -23.25 -23.07
C GLU A 225 -11.22 -23.00 -24.41
N ASP A 226 -10.71 -22.11 -25.26
CA ASP A 226 -11.29 -21.81 -26.58
C ASP A 226 -11.07 -22.95 -27.61
N ASP A 227 -10.05 -23.81 -27.42
CA ASP A 227 -9.79 -24.97 -28.29
C ASP A 227 -10.61 -26.23 -27.90
N LEU A 228 -11.39 -26.19 -26.81
CA LEU A 228 -12.20 -27.32 -26.32
C LEU A 228 -13.71 -27.16 -26.56
N ILE A 229 -14.16 -26.08 -27.21
CA ILE A 229 -15.54 -25.89 -27.66
C ILE A 229 -15.59 -25.88 -29.20
N ASP A 230 -15.10 -26.95 -29.81
CA ASP A 230 -15.55 -27.37 -31.15
C ASP A 230 -16.01 -28.83 -31.08
N ILE A 231 -17.20 -29.03 -30.51
CA ILE A 231 -18.03 -30.18 -30.85
C ILE A 231 -19.15 -29.66 -31.74
N GLY A 232 -18.88 -29.74 -33.04
CA GLY A 232 -19.81 -29.46 -34.11
C GLY A 232 -21.13 -30.24 -33.97
N LEU A 233 -22.16 -29.58 -34.50
CA LEU A 233 -23.43 -30.07 -35.05
C LEU A 233 -23.78 -31.55 -34.84
#